data_AF-A0A6B3LWQ1-F1
#
_entry.id   AF-A0A6B3LWQ1-F1
#
_cell.length_a   1.000
_cell.length_b   1.000
_cell.length_c   1.000
_cell.angle_alpha   90.00
_cell.angle_beta   90.00
_cell.angle_gamma   90.00
#
_symmetry.space_group_name_H-M   'P 1'
#
loop_
_entity.id
_entity.type
_entity.pdbx_description
1 polymer ?
#
loop_
_entity_poly.entity_id
_entity_poly.type
_entity_poly.pdbx_seq_one_letter_code
_entity_poly.pdbx_strand_id
1 'polypeptide(L)'
;MKLSILIFVLGLATTTAFAQRITKADDGLDKKVLAVDVTGPALLTLEMVQELKLTTEQQQEVMQLNRQRYEQLQESELTDLRTRQLAVQKVHLNNDKALMKILTPEQVQRFLELEGRQNMLHLSELGNE
;
A
#
# COMPACT_ATOMS: atom_id res chain seq x y z
N MET A 1 -26.97 62.17 -16.09
CA MET A 1 -26.18 60.96 -16.42
C MET A 1 -25.80 60.17 -15.15
N LYS A 2 -26.79 59.68 -14.39
CA LYS A 2 -26.59 58.79 -13.23
C LYS A 2 -27.60 57.62 -13.18
N LEU A 3 -28.59 57.62 -14.08
CA LEU A 3 -29.59 56.56 -14.21
C LEU A 3 -29.11 55.40 -15.11
N SER A 4 -28.23 55.69 -16.08
CA SER A 4 -27.71 54.72 -17.04
C SER A 4 -26.69 53.74 -16.46
N ILE A 5 -26.09 54.06 -15.30
CA ILE A 5 -25.13 53.19 -14.60
C ILE A 5 -25.87 52.15 -13.75
N LEU A 6 -27.06 52.50 -13.23
CA LEU A 6 -27.84 51.61 -12.36
C LEU A 6 -28.48 50.46 -13.15
N ILE A 7 -28.80 50.69 -14.43
CA ILE A 7 -29.39 49.68 -15.33
C ILE A 7 -28.34 48.66 -15.80
N PHE A 8 -27.06 49.04 -15.85
CA PHE A 8 -25.97 48.13 -16.27
C PHE A 8 -25.61 47.10 -15.18
N VAL A 9 -25.81 47.43 -13.91
CA VAL A 9 -25.54 46.53 -12.78
C VAL A 9 -26.69 45.53 -12.54
N LEU A 10 -27.91 45.87 -12.95
CA LEU A 10 -29.07 44.98 -12.82
C LEU A 10 -29.15 43.90 -13.93
N GLY A 11 -28.41 44.06 -15.03
CA GLY A 11 -28.38 43.12 -16.16
C GLY A 11 -27.35 41.98 -16.06
N LEU A 12 -26.49 41.97 -15.03
CA LEU A 12 -25.42 40.98 -14.88
C LEU A 12 -25.74 39.84 -13.89
N ALA A 13 -26.97 39.77 -13.36
CA ALA A 13 -27.35 38.81 -12.33
C ALA A 13 -28.30 37.70 -12.81
N THR A 14 -28.47 37.48 -14.12
CA THR A 14 -29.51 36.55 -14.65
C THR A 14 -29.00 35.32 -15.41
N THR A 15 -27.72 34.92 -15.30
CA THR A 15 -27.19 33.75 -16.06
C THR A 15 -26.59 32.62 -15.24
N THR A 16 -26.75 32.56 -13.91
CA THR A 16 -26.24 31.42 -13.11
C THR A 16 -27.24 30.28 -12.88
N ALA A 17 -28.42 30.31 -13.48
CA ALA A 17 -29.48 29.34 -13.19
C ALA A 17 -29.49 28.05 -14.06
N PHE A 18 -28.43 27.73 -14.83
CA PHE A 18 -28.44 26.60 -15.77
C PHE A 18 -27.33 25.53 -15.56
N ALA A 19 -26.68 25.48 -14.40
CA ALA A 19 -25.67 24.45 -14.10
C ALA A 19 -26.16 23.32 -13.16
N GLN A 20 -27.35 23.42 -12.55
CA GLN A 20 -27.84 22.41 -11.60
C GLN A 20 -28.77 21.36 -12.22
N ARG A 21 -28.52 20.97 -13.47
CA ARG A 21 -29.18 19.81 -14.09
C ARG A 21 -28.16 18.70 -14.36
N ILE A 22 -27.47 18.28 -13.30
CA ILE A 22 -26.91 16.92 -13.26
C ILE A 22 -28.07 15.99 -13.00
N THR A 23 -28.57 15.45 -14.10
CA THR A 23 -29.60 14.44 -14.17
C THR A 23 -29.11 13.19 -13.45
N LYS A 24 -29.86 12.77 -12.44
CA LYS A 24 -29.92 11.42 -11.85
C LYS A 24 -29.44 10.33 -12.82
N ALA A 25 -28.18 9.94 -12.67
CA ALA A 25 -27.54 8.72 -13.20
C ALA A 25 -26.12 8.78 -12.59
N ASP A 26 -25.84 8.14 -11.46
CA ASP A 26 -25.60 6.71 -11.40
C ASP A 26 -25.39 6.31 -9.91
N ASP A 27 -26.46 6.30 -9.11
CA ASP A 27 -26.37 5.90 -7.68
C ASP A 27 -26.19 4.37 -7.49
N GLY A 28 -25.89 3.63 -8.56
CA GLY A 28 -25.89 2.16 -8.58
C GLY A 28 -24.52 1.50 -8.51
N LEU A 29 -23.43 2.21 -8.82
CA LEU A 29 -22.09 1.63 -8.97
C LEU A 29 -21.09 2.04 -7.90
N ASP A 30 -21.29 3.17 -7.21
CA ASP A 30 -20.30 3.74 -6.30
C ASP A 30 -20.31 3.19 -4.86
N LYS A 31 -21.18 2.23 -4.53
CA LYS A 31 -21.37 1.77 -3.14
C LYS A 31 -21.06 0.31 -2.88
N LYS A 32 -20.07 -0.23 -3.60
CA LYS A 32 -19.41 -1.49 -3.24
C LYS A 32 -17.89 -1.39 -3.32
N VAL A 33 -17.32 -0.32 -2.76
CA VAL A 33 -16.02 -0.49 -2.12
C VAL A 33 -16.33 -1.29 -0.85
N LEU A 34 -16.11 -2.61 -0.91
CA LEU A 34 -16.01 -3.42 0.30
C LEU A 34 -15.01 -2.71 1.21
N ALA A 35 -15.51 -2.06 2.26
CA ALA A 35 -14.67 -1.51 3.32
C ALA A 35 -14.05 -2.69 4.06
N VAL A 36 -13.01 -3.28 3.45
CA VAL A 36 -12.20 -4.30 4.11
C VAL A 36 -11.23 -3.51 4.96
N ASP A 37 -11.48 -3.50 6.26
CA ASP A 37 -10.60 -2.89 7.27
C ASP A 37 -9.37 -3.82 7.42
N VAL A 38 -8.49 -3.83 6.42
CA VAL A 38 -7.28 -4.64 6.43
C VAL A 38 -6.15 -3.81 7.03
N THR A 39 -5.68 -4.20 8.21
CA THR A 39 -4.56 -3.54 8.90
C THR A 39 -3.45 -4.53 9.25
N GLY A 40 -2.25 -4.03 9.51
CA GLY A 40 -1.12 -4.81 9.97
C GLY A 40 -0.69 -5.93 9.00
N PRO A 41 -0.42 -7.15 9.47
CA PRO A 41 0.15 -8.22 8.64
C PRO A 41 -0.77 -8.65 7.49
N ALA A 42 -2.09 -8.51 7.63
CA ALA A 42 -3.04 -8.86 6.58
C ALA A 42 -2.95 -7.90 5.39
N LEU A 43 -2.66 -6.61 5.64
CA LEU A 43 -2.53 -5.60 4.57
C LEU A 43 -1.27 -5.88 3.77
N LEU A 44 -0.16 -6.12 4.45
CA LEU A 44 1.10 -6.49 3.83
C LEU A 44 0.96 -7.75 2.98
N THR A 45 0.29 -8.79 3.50
CA THR A 45 0.03 -10.00 2.71
C THR A 45 -0.81 -9.69 1.46
N LEU A 46 -1.87 -8.87 1.57
CA LEU A 46 -2.71 -8.51 0.44
C LEU A 46 -1.94 -7.76 -0.65
N GLU A 47 -1.10 -6.80 -0.27
CA GLU A 47 -0.23 -6.08 -1.20
C GLU A 47 0.73 -7.03 -1.91
N MET A 48 1.37 -7.94 -1.17
CA MET A 48 2.29 -8.93 -1.75
C MET A 48 1.59 -9.91 -2.68
N VAL A 49 0.38 -10.38 -2.33
CA VAL A 49 -0.45 -11.22 -3.22
C VAL A 49 -0.68 -10.51 -4.56
N GLN A 50 -1.06 -9.24 -4.49
CA GLN A 50 -1.43 -8.46 -5.67
C GLN A 50 -0.22 -8.13 -6.55
N GLU A 51 0.90 -7.73 -5.95
CA GLU A 51 2.10 -7.30 -6.67
C GLU A 51 2.94 -8.46 -7.18
N LEU A 52 3.08 -9.53 -6.40
CA LEU A 52 3.95 -10.67 -6.74
C LEU A 52 3.18 -11.83 -7.41
N LYS A 53 1.86 -11.71 -7.55
CA LYS A 53 0.99 -12.73 -8.16
C LYS A 53 1.21 -14.11 -7.52
N LEU A 54 1.19 -14.14 -6.18
CA LEU A 54 1.45 -15.34 -5.40
C LEU A 54 0.44 -16.46 -5.70
N THR A 55 0.91 -17.70 -5.79
CA THR A 55 0.03 -18.88 -5.83
C THR A 55 -0.70 -19.06 -4.50
N THR A 56 -1.80 -19.82 -4.47
CA THR A 56 -2.54 -20.08 -3.23
C THR A 56 -1.66 -20.66 -2.12
N GLU A 57 -0.70 -21.53 -2.45
CA GLU A 57 0.26 -22.10 -1.52
C GLU A 57 1.21 -21.02 -0.97
N GLN A 58 1.84 -20.24 -1.85
CA GLN A 58 2.70 -19.14 -1.46
C GLN A 58 1.97 -18.10 -0.60
N GLN A 59 0.69 -17.83 -0.88
CA GLN A 59 -0.11 -16.89 -0.10
C GLN A 59 -0.26 -17.35 1.36
N GLN A 60 -0.50 -18.64 1.59
CA GLN A 60 -0.63 -19.19 2.94
C GLN A 60 0.69 -19.08 3.71
N GLU A 61 1.81 -19.41 3.05
CA GLU A 61 3.14 -19.29 3.64
C GLU A 61 3.52 -17.84 3.96
N VAL A 62 3.27 -16.91 3.02
CA VAL A 62 3.52 -15.47 3.22
C VAL A 62 2.62 -14.90 4.32
N MET A 63 1.37 -15.33 4.41
CA MET A 63 0.48 -14.91 5.50
C MET A 63 1.00 -15.34 6.86
N GLN A 64 1.46 -16.59 6.99
CA GLN A 64 2.04 -17.10 8.22
C GLN A 64 3.34 -16.35 8.55
N LEU A 65 4.21 -16.15 7.56
CA LEU A 65 5.47 -15.44 7.71
C LEU A 65 5.27 -13.98 8.16
N ASN A 66 4.30 -13.26 7.58
CA ASN A 66 3.99 -11.89 7.96
C ASN A 66 3.38 -11.78 9.38
N ARG A 67 2.58 -12.78 9.79
CA ARG A 67 2.08 -12.85 11.17
C ARG A 67 3.23 -13.01 12.16
N GLN A 68 4.15 -13.95 11.90
CA GLN A 68 5.32 -14.17 12.76
C GLN A 68 6.22 -12.93 12.82
N ARG A 69 6.46 -12.27 11.69
CA ARG A 69 7.19 -10.99 11.64
C ARG A 69 6.55 -9.96 12.54
N TYR A 70 5.23 -9.83 12.48
CA TYR A 70 4.49 -8.85 13.28
C TYR A 70 4.59 -9.13 14.78
N GLU A 71 4.50 -10.40 15.19
CA GLU A 71 4.69 -10.81 16.59
C GLU A 71 6.12 -10.49 17.07
N GLN A 72 7.14 -10.83 16.28
CA GLN A 72 8.54 -10.56 16.62
C GLN A 72 8.85 -9.05 16.68
N LEU A 73 8.22 -8.25 15.81
CA LEU A 73 8.35 -6.80 15.87
C LEU A 73 7.72 -6.25 17.15
N GLN A 74 6.55 -6.72 17.57
CA GLN A 74 5.93 -6.33 18.84
C GLN A 74 6.82 -6.69 20.04
N GLU A 75 7.40 -7.89 20.06
CA GLU A 75 8.32 -8.30 21.12
C GLU A 75 9.57 -7.40 21.17
N SER A 76 10.08 -6.99 20.01
CA SER A 76 11.24 -6.10 19.94
C SER A 76 10.96 -4.71 20.54
N GLU A 77 9.69 -4.27 20.57
CA GLU A 77 9.32 -2.98 21.14
C GLU A 77 9.49 -2.89 22.66
N LEU A 78 9.55 -4.05 23.34
CA LEU A 78 9.72 -4.17 24.78
C LEU A 78 11.19 -4.03 25.23
N THR A 79 12.13 -3.95 24.28
CA THR A 79 13.57 -3.86 24.56
C THR A 79 14.06 -2.41 24.63
N ASP A 80 15.24 -2.18 25.22
CA ASP A 80 15.86 -0.85 25.24
C ASP A 80 16.19 -0.36 23.82
N LEU A 81 16.29 0.96 23.63
CA LEU A 81 16.37 1.58 22.29
C LEU A 81 17.48 1.01 21.39
N ARG A 82 18.65 0.69 21.95
CA ARG A 82 19.78 0.16 21.16
C ARG A 82 19.53 -1.30 20.78
N THR A 83 19.05 -2.11 21.73
CA THR A 83 18.70 -3.51 21.49
C THR A 83 17.50 -3.64 20.55
N ARG A 84 16.54 -2.70 20.60
CA ARG A 84 15.38 -2.66 19.72
C ARG A 84 15.77 -2.50 18.26
N GLN A 85 16.68 -1.58 17.94
CA GLN A 85 17.15 -1.41 16.55
C GLN A 85 17.79 -2.69 16.00
N LEU A 86 18.63 -3.35 16.80
CA LEU A 86 19.28 -4.60 16.39
C LEU A 86 18.26 -5.74 16.25
N ALA A 87 17.30 -5.83 17.17
CA ALA A 87 16.23 -6.82 17.12
C ALA A 87 15.35 -6.63 15.87
N VAL A 88 14.90 -5.39 15.60
CA VAL A 88 14.10 -5.05 14.42
C VAL A 88 14.87 -5.38 13.14
N GLN A 89 16.14 -5.00 13.04
CA GLN A 89 16.97 -5.31 11.87
C GLN A 89 17.10 -6.83 11.66
N LYS A 90 17.29 -7.60 12.75
CA LYS A 90 17.36 -9.06 12.69
C LYS A 90 16.04 -9.69 12.23
N VAL A 91 14.90 -9.15 12.70
CA VAL A 91 13.57 -9.61 12.26
C VAL A 91 13.38 -9.38 10.77
N HIS A 92 13.73 -8.18 10.26
CA HIS A 92 13.66 -7.90 8.82
C HIS A 92 14.55 -8.84 7.99
N LEU A 93 15.83 -8.99 8.36
CA LEU A 93 16.75 -9.86 7.63
C LEU A 93 16.28 -11.33 7.60
N ASN A 94 15.76 -11.84 8.71
CA ASN A 94 15.26 -13.20 8.77
C ASN A 94 13.97 -13.37 7.94
N ASN A 95 13.09 -12.36 7.98
CA ASN A 95 11.86 -12.35 7.20
C ASN A 95 12.18 -12.33 5.70
N ASP A 96 13.09 -11.47 5.25
CA ASP A 96 13.51 -11.40 3.84
C ASP A 96 14.09 -12.73 3.36
N LYS A 97 14.97 -13.34 4.16
CA LYS A 97 15.57 -14.65 3.85
C LYS A 97 14.52 -15.76 3.77
N ALA A 98 13.52 -15.74 4.63
CA ALA A 98 12.43 -16.71 4.58
C ALA A 98 11.55 -16.47 3.35
N LEU A 99 11.22 -15.21 3.06
CA LEU A 99 10.42 -14.82 1.92
C LEU A 99 11.07 -15.23 0.59
N MET A 100 12.38 -15.03 0.44
CA MET A 100 13.14 -15.44 -0.74
C MET A 100 13.11 -16.95 -1.02
N LYS A 101 12.80 -17.78 -0.01
CA LYS A 101 12.63 -19.24 -0.20
C LYS A 101 11.24 -19.63 -0.68
N ILE A 102 10.24 -18.77 -0.44
CA ILE A 102 8.84 -18.98 -0.83
C ILE A 102 8.61 -18.49 -2.26
N LEU A 103 9.26 -17.39 -2.62
CA LEU A 103 9.10 -16.72 -3.92
C LEU A 103 9.93 -17.40 -5.02
N THR A 104 9.44 -17.34 -6.26
CA THR A 104 10.26 -17.69 -7.43
C THR A 104 11.34 -16.62 -7.69
N PRO A 105 12.39 -16.91 -8.47
CA PRO A 105 13.42 -15.92 -8.79
C PRO A 105 12.86 -14.61 -9.39
N GLU A 106 11.86 -14.70 -10.27
CA GLU A 106 11.22 -13.54 -10.88
C GLU A 106 10.43 -12.72 -9.86
N GLN A 107 9.74 -13.41 -8.93
CA GLN A 107 9.02 -12.76 -7.83
C GLN A 107 9.98 -12.10 -6.84
N VAL A 108 11.14 -12.72 -6.56
CA VAL A 108 12.19 -12.11 -5.73
C VAL A 108 12.73 -10.85 -6.38
N GLN A 109 13.01 -10.89 -7.69
CA GLN A 109 13.43 -9.70 -8.42
C GLN A 109 12.39 -8.59 -8.30
N ARG A 110 11.11 -8.89 -8.58
CA ARG A 110 10.02 -7.91 -8.45
C ARG A 110 9.88 -7.37 -7.03
N PHE A 111 10.01 -8.23 -6.02
CA PHE A 111 9.98 -7.83 -4.62
C PHE A 111 11.10 -6.83 -4.30
N LEU A 112 12.33 -7.10 -4.75
CA LEU A 112 13.46 -6.18 -4.54
C LEU A 112 13.32 -4.89 -5.32
N GLU A 113 12.66 -4.89 -6.48
CA GLU A 113 12.30 -3.66 -7.20
C GLU A 113 11.34 -2.80 -6.38
N LEU A 114 10.30 -3.40 -5.79
CA LEU A 114 9.31 -2.72 -4.94
C LEU A 114 9.95 -2.15 -3.66
N GLU A 115 10.93 -2.85 -3.09
CA GLU A 115 11.69 -2.34 -1.94
C GLU A 115 12.77 -1.30 -2.31
N GLY A 116 13.00 -1.03 -3.59
CA GLY A 116 14.09 -0.14 -4.04
C GLY A 116 15.49 -0.73 -3.86
N ARG A 117 15.59 -2.07 -3.76
CA ARG A 117 16.81 -2.84 -3.46
C ARG A 117 17.36 -3.61 -4.67
N GLN A 118 17.12 -3.12 -5.89
CA GLN A 118 17.48 -3.78 -7.15
C GLN A 118 18.95 -4.27 -7.23
N ASN A 119 19.88 -3.58 -6.57
CA ASN A 119 21.32 -3.93 -6.60
C ASN A 119 21.73 -5.03 -5.59
N MET A 120 20.84 -5.52 -4.72
CA MET A 120 21.23 -6.48 -3.67
C MET A 120 21.32 -7.94 -4.14
N LEU A 121 20.74 -8.31 -5.28
CA LEU A 121 20.83 -9.69 -5.81
C LEU A 121 22.27 -10.15 -6.01
N HIS A 122 23.15 -9.26 -6.46
CA HIS A 122 24.59 -9.53 -6.64
C HIS A 122 25.33 -9.87 -5.32
N LEU A 123 24.80 -9.47 -4.16
CA LEU A 123 25.47 -9.69 -2.87
C LEU A 123 25.10 -11.04 -2.24
N SER A 124 23.95 -11.62 -2.58
CA SER A 124 23.54 -12.91 -2.02
C SER A 124 24.29 -14.09 -2.65
N GLU A 125 24.75 -13.94 -3.90
CA GLU A 125 25.55 -14.95 -4.60
C GLU A 125 27.01 -14.99 -4.12
N LEU A 126 27.52 -13.93 -3.49
CA LEU A 126 28.87 -13.86 -2.92
C LEU A 126 28.96 -14.40 -1.47
N GLY A 127 27.85 -14.85 -0.88
CA GLY A 127 27.78 -15.32 0.50
C GLY A 127 27.59 -16.83 0.68
N ASN A 128 27.57 -17.58 -0.43
CA ASN A 128 27.49 -19.04 -0.45
C ASN A 128 28.80 -19.64 -0.99
N GLU A 129 29.91 -19.41 -0.29
CA GLU A 129 31.14 -20.22 -0.37
C GLU A 129 31.52 -20.72 1.03
#